data_AF-A0A2V8H9R3-F1
#
_entry.id   AF-A0A2V8H9R3-F1
#
_cell.length_a   1.000
_cell.length_b   1.000
_cell.length_c   1.000
_cell.angle_alpha   90.00
_cell.angle_beta   90.00
_cell.angle_gamma   90.00
#
_symmetry.space_group_name_H-M   'P 1'
#
loop_
_entity.id
_entity.type
_entity.pdbx_description
1 polymer ?
#
loop_
_entity_poly.entity_id
_entity_poly.type
_entity_poly.pdbx_seq_one_letter_code
_entity_poly.pdbx_strand_id
1 'polypeptide(L)'
;MQVKIKINGKIYDKDVEPRLLLTHFIRDVAGLTGTHIGCETSICGACTVLANGLAVKSCTMFTVQADGADVVTIEGMSKDGQLHPLQEGFWEEHGLQCGYCTPGMIMCSHQL
;
A
#
# COMPACT_ATOMS: atom_id res chain seq x y z
N MET A 1 -10.98 -3.29 18.17
CA MET A 1 -11.05 -4.69 17.69
C MET A 1 -9.63 -5.15 17.41
N GLN A 2 -9.26 -6.32 17.93
CA GLN A 2 -7.93 -6.89 17.66
C GLN A 2 -7.83 -7.34 16.20
N VAL A 3 -6.75 -6.97 15.53
CA VAL A 3 -6.42 -7.41 14.16
C VAL A 3 -4.96 -7.85 14.08
N LYS A 4 -4.68 -8.81 13.20
CA LYS A 4 -3.34 -9.28 12.87
C LYS A 4 -3.12 -9.23 11.36
N ILE A 5 -2.31 -8.28 10.92
CA ILE A 5 -2.04 -8.03 9.49
C ILE A 5 -0.56 -8.25 9.24
N LYS A 6 -0.20 -8.97 8.17
CA LYS A 6 1.19 -9.07 7.73
C LYS A 6 1.42 -8.00 6.66
N ILE A 7 2.29 -7.02 6.91
CA ILE A 7 2.61 -5.95 5.97
C ILE A 7 4.09 -6.04 5.60
N ASN A 8 4.39 -6.23 4.31
CA ASN A 8 5.76 -6.40 3.79
C ASN A 8 6.53 -7.49 4.56
N GLY A 9 5.85 -8.61 4.88
CA GLY A 9 6.42 -9.72 5.64
C GLY A 9 6.48 -9.54 7.16
N LYS A 10 6.25 -8.33 7.69
CA LYS A 10 6.22 -8.06 9.15
C LYS A 10 4.80 -8.14 9.70
N ILE A 11 4.63 -8.83 10.84
CA ILE A 11 3.33 -8.94 11.51
C ILE A 11 3.06 -7.69 12.36
N TYR A 12 1.86 -7.12 12.20
CA TYR A 12 1.28 -6.07 13.02
C TYR A 12 0.05 -6.62 13.73
N ASP A 13 0.15 -6.78 15.05
CA ASP A 13 -0.93 -7.25 15.93
C ASP A 13 -1.38 -6.06 16.80
N LYS A 14 -2.56 -5.50 16.53
CA LYS A 14 -3.00 -4.20 17.07
C LYS A 14 -4.49 -4.20 17.41
N ASP A 15 -4.86 -3.49 18.47
CA ASP A 15 -6.25 -3.12 18.74
C ASP A 15 -6.58 -1.80 18.02
N VAL A 16 -7.61 -1.80 17.18
CA VAL A 16 -7.96 -0.65 16.32
C VAL A 16 -9.44 -0.27 16.40
N GLU A 17 -9.75 0.99 16.11
CA GLU A 17 -11.14 1.41 15.90
C GLU A 17 -11.72 0.72 14.64
N PRO A 18 -12.98 0.22 14.66
CA PRO A 18 -13.57 -0.46 13.50
C PRO A 18 -13.64 0.39 12.23
N ARG A 19 -13.70 1.72 12.38
CA ARG A 19 -13.75 2.69 11.28
C ARG A 19 -12.40 3.06 10.68
N LEU A 20 -11.29 2.61 11.29
CA LEU A 20 -9.95 2.96 10.81
C LEU A 20 -9.74 2.36 9.42
N LEU A 21 -9.56 3.22 8.41
CA LEU A 21 -9.24 2.79 7.05
C LEU A 21 -7.84 2.19 6.98
N LEU A 22 -7.66 1.19 6.12
CA LEU A 22 -6.39 0.50 5.93
C LEU A 22 -5.28 1.47 5.51
N THR A 23 -5.60 2.49 4.70
CA THR A 23 -4.63 3.53 4.31
C THR A 23 -4.05 4.27 5.52
N HIS A 24 -4.89 4.61 6.51
CA HIS A 24 -4.47 5.29 7.73
C HIS A 24 -3.73 4.34 8.68
N PHE A 25 -4.13 3.06 8.75
CA PHE A 25 -3.35 2.07 9.48
C PHE A 25 -1.92 1.92 8.93
N ILE A 26 -1.78 1.78 7.60
CA ILE A 26 -0.48 1.65 6.93
C ILE A 26 0.40 2.86 7.23
N ARG A 27 -0.14 4.07 7.07
CA ARG A 27 0.63 5.31 7.20
C ARG A 27 0.92 5.68 8.66
N ASP A 28 -0.09 5.69 9.50
CA ASP A 28 -0.02 6.34 10.82
C ASP A 28 0.26 5.33 11.95
N VAL A 29 -0.15 4.06 11.77
CA VAL A 29 0.07 3.01 12.78
C VAL A 29 1.30 2.17 12.45
N ALA A 30 1.46 1.75 11.19
CA ALA A 30 2.62 0.98 10.74
C ALA A 30 3.81 1.87 10.32
N GLY A 31 3.60 3.18 10.11
CA GLY A 31 4.66 4.13 9.78
C GLY A 31 5.17 4.04 8.33
N LEU A 32 4.40 3.39 7.44
CA LEU A 32 4.74 3.17 6.03
C LEU A 32 4.06 4.23 5.17
N THR A 33 4.76 5.32 4.90
CA THR A 33 4.18 6.53 4.32
C THR A 33 4.15 6.57 2.79
N GLY A 34 4.69 5.55 2.11
CA GLY A 34 4.75 5.49 0.65
C GLY A 34 3.39 5.25 -0.02
N THR A 35 2.42 4.66 0.69
CA THR A 35 1.02 4.66 0.24
C THR A 35 0.42 6.04 0.47
N HIS A 36 -0.09 6.70 -0.58
CA HIS A 36 -0.56 8.08 -0.51
C HIS A 36 -2.09 8.22 -0.48
N ILE A 37 -2.56 9.36 0.05
CA ILE A 37 -3.99 9.70 0.13
C ILE A 37 -4.24 10.92 -0.77
N GLY A 38 -4.71 10.67 -2.00
CA GLY A 38 -5.04 11.75 -2.94
C GLY A 38 -6.48 12.25 -2.83
N CYS A 39 -7.46 11.33 -2.81
CA CYS A 39 -8.88 11.70 -2.85
C CYS A 39 -9.73 11.08 -1.74
N GLU A 40 -9.28 10.00 -1.11
CA GLU A 40 -10.04 9.20 -0.12
C GLU A 40 -11.44 8.70 -0.59
N THR A 41 -11.73 8.79 -1.89
CA THR A 41 -13.00 8.44 -2.53
C THR A 41 -12.85 7.37 -3.62
N SER A 42 -11.76 6.59 -3.60
CA SER A 42 -11.42 5.54 -4.59
C SER A 42 -10.99 6.02 -5.98
N ILE A 43 -11.31 7.26 -6.37
CA ILE A 43 -11.11 7.78 -7.74
C ILE A 43 -9.64 7.80 -8.20
N CYS A 44 -8.71 8.33 -7.38
CA CYS A 44 -7.36 8.66 -7.86
C CYS A 44 -6.39 7.46 -7.91
N GLY A 45 -6.62 6.41 -7.12
CA GLY A 45 -5.70 5.27 -7.03
C GLY A 45 -4.36 5.47 -6.32
N ALA A 46 -4.05 6.65 -5.79
CA ALA A 46 -2.78 6.91 -5.09
C ALA A 46 -2.55 6.01 -3.85
N CYS A 47 -3.64 5.47 -3.28
CA CYS A 47 -3.64 4.60 -2.11
C CYS A 47 -3.56 3.09 -2.45
N THR A 48 -3.27 2.73 -3.72
CA THR A 48 -3.26 1.32 -4.12
C THR A 48 -2.15 0.54 -3.41
N VAL A 49 -2.52 -0.61 -2.86
CA VAL A 49 -1.65 -1.62 -2.25
C VAL A 49 -2.10 -3.00 -2.74
N LEU A 50 -1.29 -4.04 -2.56
CA LEU A 50 -1.72 -5.41 -2.79
C LEU A 50 -2.21 -6.00 -1.48
N ALA A 51 -3.43 -6.52 -1.44
CA ALA A 51 -3.96 -7.33 -0.35
C ALA A 51 -4.20 -8.75 -0.87
N ASN A 52 -3.50 -9.72 -0.30
CA ASN A 52 -3.48 -11.12 -0.75
C ASN A 52 -3.17 -11.25 -2.25
N GLY A 53 -2.23 -10.44 -2.75
CA GLY A 53 -1.84 -10.39 -4.16
C GLY A 53 -2.74 -9.57 -5.07
N LEU A 54 -3.87 -9.03 -4.59
CA LEU A 54 -4.79 -8.22 -5.39
C LEU A 54 -4.63 -6.73 -5.09
N ALA A 55 -4.54 -5.91 -6.12
CA ALA A 55 -4.55 -4.45 -6.05
C ALA A 55 -5.89 -3.95 -5.51
N VAL A 56 -5.84 -3.31 -4.34
CA VAL A 56 -7.00 -2.74 -3.66
C VAL A 56 -6.78 -1.26 -3.36
N LYS A 57 -7.87 -0.49 -3.32
CA LYS A 57 -7.84 0.91 -2.88
C LYS A 57 -7.92 0.92 -1.36
N SER A 58 -6.79 1.09 -0.68
CA SER A 58 -6.73 0.99 0.79
C SER A 58 -7.56 2.06 1.52
N CYS A 59 -7.90 3.17 0.85
CA CYS A 59 -8.79 4.19 1.39
C CYS A 59 -10.28 3.79 1.48
N THR A 60 -10.68 2.64 0.92
CA THR A 60 -12.06 2.14 1.01
C THR A 60 -12.17 0.77 1.67
N MET A 61 -11.10 0.32 2.33
CA MET A 61 -11.07 -0.91 3.09
C MET A 61 -10.86 -0.56 4.56
N PHE A 62 -11.69 -1.05 5.46
CA PHE A 62 -11.43 -0.92 6.89
C PHE A 62 -10.29 -1.86 7.31
N THR A 63 -9.49 -1.43 8.27
CA THR A 63 -8.39 -2.23 8.83
C THR A 63 -8.90 -3.56 9.40
N VAL A 64 -10.08 -3.55 10.01
CA VAL A 64 -10.72 -4.78 10.51
C VAL A 64 -11.12 -5.77 9.40
N GLN A 65 -11.29 -5.33 8.15
CA GLN A 65 -11.52 -6.21 7.01
C GLN A 65 -10.22 -6.83 6.48
N ALA A 66 -9.06 -6.25 6.85
CA ALA A 66 -7.74 -6.75 6.47
C ALA A 66 -7.16 -7.70 7.54
N ASP A 67 -7.92 -8.07 8.57
CA ASP A 67 -7.49 -9.06 9.57
C ASP A 67 -7.12 -10.39 8.90
N GLY A 68 -5.94 -10.90 9.24
CA GLY A 68 -5.35 -12.11 8.63
C GLY A 68 -4.76 -11.91 7.23
N ALA A 69 -4.86 -10.72 6.63
CA ALA A 69 -4.38 -10.48 5.27
C ALA A 69 -2.85 -10.33 5.18
N ASP A 70 -2.33 -10.64 4.00
CA ASP A 70 -0.98 -10.31 3.56
C ASP A 70 -1.02 -9.06 2.68
N VAL A 71 -0.43 -7.96 3.15
CA VAL A 71 -0.43 -6.66 2.48
C VAL A 71 0.98 -6.33 2.01
N VAL A 72 1.10 -5.94 0.74
CA VAL A 72 2.34 -5.41 0.17
C VAL A 72 2.12 -3.95 -0.23
N THR A 73 2.98 -3.07 0.26
CA THR A 73 3.01 -1.64 -0.08
C THR A 73 4.20 -1.35 -1.01
N ILE A 74 4.35 -0.10 -1.46
CA ILE A 74 5.47 0.28 -2.34
C ILE A 74 6.85 0.03 -1.72
N GLU A 75 6.96 0.17 -0.40
CA GLU A 75 8.18 -0.11 0.36
C GLU A 75 8.55 -1.60 0.33
N GLY A 76 7.57 -2.49 0.15
CA GLY A 76 7.78 -3.93 0.04
C GLY A 76 8.25 -4.42 -1.33
N MET A 77 8.29 -3.53 -2.32
CA MET A 77 8.68 -3.89 -3.70
C MET A 77 10.19 -4.03 -3.86
N SER A 78 10.98 -3.20 -3.18
CA SER A 78 12.43 -3.27 -3.20
C SER A 78 12.94 -4.38 -2.28
N LYS A 79 13.99 -5.09 -2.70
CA LYS A 79 14.62 -6.14 -1.91
C LYS A 79 16.13 -5.91 -1.82
N ASP A 80 16.68 -5.97 -0.61
CA ASP A 80 18.12 -5.83 -0.35
C ASP A 80 18.74 -4.55 -0.99
N GLY A 81 17.96 -3.46 -1.01
CA GLY A 81 18.35 -2.18 -1.60
C GLY A 81 18.26 -2.10 -3.12
N GLN A 82 17.84 -3.17 -3.79
CA GLN A 82 17.59 -3.20 -5.23
C GLN A 82 16.14 -2.86 -5.54
N LEU A 83 15.94 -2.06 -6.56
CA LEU A 83 14.62 -1.70 -7.04
C LEU A 83 13.94 -2.91 -7.70
N HIS A 84 12.63 -2.98 -7.58
CA HIS A 84 11.85 -3.90 -8.39
C HIS A 84 11.94 -3.49 -9.87
N PRO A 85 11.90 -4.40 -10.87
CA PRO A 85 11.93 -4.03 -12.28
C PRO A 85 10.86 -2.99 -12.69
N LEU A 86 9.70 -3.00 -12.04
CA LEU A 86 8.68 -1.95 -12.23
C LEU A 86 9.12 -0.58 -11.70
N GLN A 87 9.80 -0.53 -10.56
CA GLN A 87 10.37 0.72 -10.04
C GLN A 87 11.48 1.24 -10.96
N GLU A 88 12.34 0.35 -11.46
CA GLU A 88 13.40 0.69 -12.43
C GLU A 88 12.82 1.20 -13.74
N GLY A 89 11.85 0.50 -14.34
CA GLY A 89 11.21 0.94 -15.58
C GLY A 89 10.53 2.31 -15.45
N PHE A 90 9.86 2.58 -14.32
CA PHE A 90 9.30 3.92 -14.07
C PHE A 90 10.39 5.00 -13.93
N TRP A 91 11.56 4.66 -13.40
CA TRP A 91 12.69 5.57 -13.30
C TRP A 91 13.32 5.85 -14.66
N GLU A 92 13.65 4.80 -15.41
CA GLU A 92 14.34 4.87 -16.70
C GLU A 92 13.50 5.59 -17.76
N GLU A 93 12.19 5.35 -17.77
CA GLU A 93 11.26 5.89 -18.77
C GLU A 93 10.61 7.21 -18.35
N HIS A 94 11.16 7.90 -17.35
CA HIS A 94 10.60 9.14 -16.82
C HIS A 94 9.10 9.04 -16.46
N GLY A 95 8.69 7.89 -15.92
CA GLY A 95 7.31 7.55 -15.55
C GLY A 95 6.78 8.31 -14.33
N LEU A 96 7.50 9.32 -13.83
CA LEU A 96 7.07 10.20 -12.75
C LEU A 96 7.55 11.64 -12.94
N GLN A 97 6.83 12.57 -12.31
CA GLN A 97 7.26 13.97 -12.16
C GLN A 97 7.23 14.36 -10.68
N CYS A 98 6.06 14.74 -10.15
CA CYS A 98 5.92 15.07 -8.72
C CYS A 98 6.06 13.85 -7.79
N GLY A 99 5.99 12.63 -8.34
CA GLY A 99 6.13 11.37 -7.60
C GLY A 99 4.91 10.95 -6.78
N TYR A 100 3.90 11.81 -6.61
CA TYR A 100 2.80 11.55 -5.68
C TYR A 100 1.91 10.37 -6.10
N CYS A 101 1.63 10.20 -7.39
CA CYS A 101 0.84 9.06 -7.85
C CYS A 101 1.67 7.78 -8.06
N THR A 102 3.00 7.90 -8.10
CA THR A 102 3.91 6.84 -8.55
C THR A 102 3.79 5.55 -7.74
N PRO A 103 3.71 5.57 -6.39
CA PRO A 103 3.48 4.36 -5.62
C PRO A 103 2.22 3.60 -6.07
N GLY A 104 1.09 4.29 -6.17
CA GLY A 104 -0.18 3.67 -6.57
C GLY A 104 -0.15 3.11 -7.99
N MET A 105 0.53 3.80 -8.92
CA MET A 105 0.70 3.31 -10.29
C MET A 105 1.55 2.04 -10.34
N ILE A 106 2.69 2.00 -9.64
CA ILE A 106 3.57 0.82 -9.58
C ILE A 106 2.83 -0.38 -8.98
N MET A 107 2.11 -0.19 -7.86
CA MET A 107 1.33 -1.27 -7.25
C MET A 107 0.22 -1.77 -8.18
N CYS A 108 -0.41 -0.89 -8.95
CA CYS A 108 -1.43 -1.27 -9.93
C CYS A 108 -0.81 -2.05 -11.11
N SER A 109 0.36 -1.63 -11.60
CA SER A 109 1.07 -2.32 -12.69
C SER A 109 1.53 -3.72 -12.28
N HIS A 110 1.93 -3.92 -11.02
CA HIS A 110 2.36 -5.24 -10.53
C HIS A 110 1.27 -6.32 -10.57
N GLN A 111 -0.01 -5.94 -10.60
CA GLN A 111 -1.09 -6.93 -10.70
C GLN A 111 -1.21 -7.55 -12.11
N LEU A 112 -0.70 -6.88 -13.15
CA LEU A 112 -0.81 -7.31 -14.55
C LEU A 112 0.22 -8.39 -14.89
#